data_AF-A0AB38JI84-F1
#
_entry.id   AF-A0AB38JI84-F1
#
_cell.length_a   1.000
_cell.length_b   1.000
_cell.length_c   1.000
_cell.angle_alpha   90.00
_cell.angle_beta   90.00
_cell.angle_gamma   90.00
#
_symmetry.space_group_name_H-M   'P 1'
#
loop_
_entity.id
_entity.type
_entity.pdbx_description
1 polymer ?
#
loop_
_entity_poly.entity_id
_entity_poly.type
_entity_poly.pdbx_seq_one_letter_code
_entity_poly.pdbx_strand_id
1 'polypeptide(L)'
;MADQARHGRTTITSRAVRRVVSAVTAEALDVDASDVSVELDDDGGKLHVTAQAPLRIRPLGGGTAAPARSSAVSARPSPPSAPAASS
;
A
#
# COMPACT_ATOMS: atom_id res chain seq x y z
N MET A 1 32.14 32.25 -22.63
CA MET A 1 32.64 32.26 -21.24
C MET A 1 31.49 32.35 -20.25
N ALA A 2 30.83 31.22 -19.92
CA ALA A 2 29.77 31.19 -18.89
C ALA A 2 29.71 29.88 -18.08
N ASP A 3 30.53 28.89 -18.43
CA ASP A 3 30.43 27.52 -17.91
C ASP A 3 31.25 27.27 -16.62
N GLN A 4 32.23 28.14 -16.35
CA GLN A 4 33.22 27.92 -15.28
C GLN A 4 32.73 28.32 -13.87
N ALA A 5 31.57 28.97 -13.72
CA ALA A 5 31.11 29.49 -12.42
C ALA A 5 30.25 28.52 -11.58
N ARG A 6 29.99 27.29 -12.03
CA ARG A 6 29.08 26.33 -11.36
C ARG A 6 29.76 25.17 -10.63
N HIS A 7 31.09 25.18 -10.53
CA HIS A 7 31.83 24.12 -9.85
C HIS A 7 31.66 24.28 -8.33
N GLY A 8 30.67 23.59 -7.77
CA GLY A 8 30.35 23.58 -6.32
C GLY A 8 28.87 23.75 -5.97
N ARG A 9 27.98 24.01 -6.95
CA ARG A 9 26.52 24.09 -6.70
C ARG A 9 25.75 23.11 -7.57
N THR A 10 25.14 22.12 -6.94
CA THR A 10 24.15 21.25 -7.58
C THR A 10 22.79 21.94 -7.54
N THR A 11 22.20 22.20 -8.71
CA THR A 11 20.85 22.77 -8.82
C THR A 11 19.88 21.66 -9.18
N ILE A 12 18.93 21.37 -8.30
CA ILE A 12 17.80 20.48 -8.60
C ILE A 12 16.63 21.36 -9.01
N THR A 13 16.13 21.16 -10.23
CA THR A 13 14.99 21.95 -10.73
C THR A 13 13.69 21.51 -10.05
N SER A 14 12.77 22.44 -9.82
CA SER A 14 11.42 22.15 -9.32
C SER A 14 10.72 21.06 -10.15
N ARG A 15 10.92 21.09 -11.48
CA ARG A 15 10.40 20.06 -12.39
C ARG A 15 10.98 18.67 -12.11
N ALA A 16 12.28 18.57 -11.81
CA ALA A 16 12.91 17.31 -11.45
C ALA A 16 12.34 16.78 -10.12
N VAL A 17 12.18 17.65 -9.11
CA VAL A 17 11.56 17.27 -7.83
C VAL A 17 10.14 16.77 -8.05
N ARG A 18 9.29 17.51 -8.79
CA ARG A 18 7.90 17.08 -9.07
C ARG A 18 7.83 15.70 -9.73
N ARG A 19 8.71 15.43 -10.70
CA ARG A 19 8.76 14.14 -11.39
C ARG A 19 9.18 13.00 -10.47
N VAL A 20 10.21 13.20 -9.66
CA VAL A 20 10.69 12.17 -8.74
C VAL A 20 9.64 11.88 -7.68
N VAL A 21 9.06 12.92 -7.08
CA VAL A 21 8.01 12.77 -6.06
C VAL A 21 6.79 12.08 -6.64
N SER A 22 6.30 12.51 -7.80
CA SER A 22 5.17 11.87 -8.50
C SER A 22 5.43 10.39 -8.75
N ALA A 23 6.61 10.01 -9.26
CA ALA A 23 6.96 8.62 -9.52
C ALA A 23 7.05 7.79 -8.23
N VAL A 24 7.72 8.30 -7.19
CA VAL A 24 7.89 7.58 -5.91
C VAL A 24 6.55 7.42 -5.20
N THR A 25 5.70 8.45 -5.20
CA THR A 25 4.36 8.38 -4.61
C THR A 25 3.47 7.40 -5.38
N ALA A 26 3.52 7.42 -6.71
CA ALA A 26 2.77 6.48 -7.56
C ALA A 26 3.16 5.03 -7.28
N GLU A 27 4.46 4.75 -7.21
CA GLU A 27 5.00 3.43 -6.89
C GLU A 27 4.61 2.98 -5.48
N ALA A 28 4.76 3.87 -4.48
CA ALA A 28 4.48 3.53 -3.09
C ALA A 28 2.99 3.29 -2.80
N LEU A 29 2.10 3.95 -3.55
CA LEU A 29 0.65 3.88 -3.35
C LEU A 29 -0.09 3.02 -4.38
N ASP A 30 0.64 2.40 -5.32
CA ASP A 30 0.09 1.61 -6.44
C ASP A 30 -0.99 2.39 -7.24
N VAL A 31 -0.66 3.63 -7.60
CA VAL A 31 -1.52 4.53 -8.41
C VAL A 31 -0.79 4.99 -9.67
N ASP A 32 -1.52 5.53 -10.65
CA ASP A 32 -0.89 6.12 -11.84
C ASP A 32 -0.21 7.45 -11.49
N ALA A 33 0.99 7.69 -12.02
CA ALA A 33 1.73 8.93 -11.79
C ALA A 33 0.97 10.18 -12.27
N SER A 34 0.07 10.02 -13.25
CA SER A 34 -0.81 11.07 -13.76
C SER A 34 -1.90 11.48 -12.77
N ASP A 35 -2.26 10.59 -11.83
CA ASP A 35 -3.24 10.83 -10.77
C ASP A 35 -2.61 11.49 -9.52
N VAL A 36 -1.28 11.64 -9.49
CA VAL A 36 -0.55 12.26 -8.38
C VAL A 36 -0.40 13.76 -8.62
N SER A 37 -0.95 14.56 -7.71
CA SER A 37 -0.75 16.01 -7.67
C SER A 37 0.39 16.37 -6.72
N VAL A 38 1.35 17.17 -7.19
CA VAL A 38 2.52 17.58 -6.40
C VAL A 38 2.64 19.09 -6.35
N GLU A 39 2.68 19.61 -5.13
CA GLU A 39 2.90 21.03 -4.84
C GLU A 39 4.25 21.23 -4.14
N LEU A 40 4.92 22.34 -4.47
CA LEU A 40 6.25 22.69 -3.96
C LEU A 40 6.17 24.11 -3.40
N ASP A 41 6.63 24.29 -2.17
CA ASP A 41 6.65 25.58 -1.49
C ASP A 41 7.99 25.76 -0.74
N ASP A 42 8.34 27.00 -0.41
CA ASP A 42 9.50 27.32 0.42
C ASP A 42 9.02 27.70 1.82
N ASP A 43 9.37 26.88 2.80
CA ASP A 43 9.06 27.13 4.20
C ASP A 43 10.33 27.56 4.94
N GLY A 44 10.58 28.88 4.91
CA GLY A 44 11.70 29.48 5.64
C GLY A 44 13.07 28.99 5.18
N GLY A 45 13.27 28.83 3.87
CA GLY A 45 14.50 28.29 3.29
C GLY A 45 14.58 26.76 3.31
N LYS A 46 13.49 26.06 3.68
CA LYS A 46 13.34 24.62 3.51
C LYS A 46 12.40 24.33 2.36
N LEU A 47 12.70 23.25 1.64
CA LEU A 47 11.80 22.75 0.60
C LEU A 47 10.62 22.02 1.26
N HIS A 48 9.41 22.55 1.12
CA HIS A 48 8.18 21.89 1.50
C HIS A 48 7.57 21.22 0.25
N VAL A 49 7.27 19.92 0.35
CA VAL A 49 6.66 19.13 -0.72
C VAL A 49 5.36 18.52 -0.22
N THR A 50 4.26 18.77 -0.93
CA THR A 50 2.98 18.11 -0.68
C THR A 50 2.62 17.23 -1.88
N ALA A 51 2.41 15.93 -1.64
CA ALA A 51 1.98 14.98 -2.65
C ALA A 51 0.59 14.44 -2.29
N GLN A 52 -0.34 14.53 -3.23
CA GLN A 52 -1.72 14.08 -3.08
C GLN A 52 -2.01 13.03 -4.14
N ALA A 53 -2.60 11.91 -3.72
CA ALA A 53 -2.94 10.79 -4.60
C ALA A 53 -4.27 10.14 -4.16
N PRO A 54 -5.14 9.76 -5.11
CA PRO A 54 -6.40 9.09 -4.80
C PRO A 54 -6.17 7.62 -4.43
N LEU A 55 -6.54 7.21 -3.21
CA LEU A 55 -6.45 5.81 -2.77
C LEU A 55 -7.70 5.02 -3.15
N ARG A 56 -7.52 3.94 -3.92
CA ARG A 56 -8.60 3.01 -4.29
C ARG A 56 -8.88 2.06 -3.13
N ILE A 57 -9.91 2.34 -2.34
CA ILE A 57 -10.36 1.42 -1.29
C ILE A 57 -11.17 0.29 -1.96
N ARG A 58 -10.68 -0.95 -1.86
CA ARG A 58 -11.47 -2.12 -2.28
C ARG A 58 -12.59 -2.37 -1.25
N PRO A 59 -13.83 -2.65 -1.69
CA PRO A 59 -14.89 -3.00 -0.77
C PRO A 59 -14.54 -4.27 -0.01
N LEU A 60 -14.77 -4.25 1.30
CA LEU A 60 -14.63 -5.42 2.17
C LEU A 60 -15.61 -6.50 1.70
N GLY A 61 -15.09 -7.66 1.29
CA GLY A 61 -15.89 -8.81 0.82
C GLY A 61 -15.69 -9.20 -0.65
N GLY A 62 -14.92 -8.44 -1.44
CA GLY A 62 -14.59 -8.79 -2.84
C GLY A 62 -13.40 -9.74 -3.01
N GLY A 63 -13.00 -10.46 -1.95
CA GLY A 63 -11.98 -11.49 -2.03
C GLY A 63 -12.59 -12.76 -2.63
N THR A 64 -12.02 -13.23 -3.74
CA THR A 64 -12.38 -14.48 -4.42
C THR A 64 -12.79 -15.58 -3.45
N ALA A 65 -13.93 -16.21 -3.69
CA ALA A 65 -14.34 -17.41 -2.97
C ALA A 65 -13.20 -18.44 -3.04
N ALA A 66 -12.54 -18.68 -1.90
CA ALA A 66 -11.72 -19.87 -1.76
C ALA A 66 -12.66 -21.08 -1.92
N PRO A 67 -12.34 -22.08 -2.77
CA PRO A 67 -13.19 -23.25 -2.89
C PRO A 67 -13.27 -23.91 -1.52
N ALA A 68 -14.50 -24.04 -1.01
CA ALA A 68 -14.78 -24.71 0.24
C ALA A 68 -14.17 -26.11 0.20
N ARG A 69 -13.05 -26.29 0.91
CA ARG A 69 -12.58 -27.64 1.26
C ARG A 69 -13.57 -28.16 2.29
N SER A 70 -14.56 -28.88 1.79
CA SER A 70 -15.53 -29.63 2.59
C SER A 70 -14.79 -30.65 3.45
N SER A 71 -14.35 -30.25 4.65
CA SER A 71 -14.01 -31.19 5.70
C SER A 71 -15.31 -31.74 6.26
N ALA A 72 -15.76 -32.87 5.71
CA ALA A 72 -16.77 -33.69 6.33
C ALA A 72 -16.26 -34.09 7.73
N VAL A 73 -16.75 -33.42 8.76
CA VAL A 73 -16.62 -33.91 10.14
C VAL A 73 -17.54 -35.12 10.24
N SER A 74 -16.98 -36.30 10.00
CA SER A 74 -17.70 -37.55 10.15
C SER A 74 -17.98 -37.75 11.65
N ALA A 75 -19.21 -37.44 12.04
CA ALA A 75 -19.72 -37.70 13.37
C ALA A 75 -19.62 -39.21 13.64
N ARG A 76 -18.74 -39.59 14.57
CA ARG A 76 -18.71 -40.94 15.11
C ARG A 76 -19.75 -41.01 16.22
N PRO A 77 -20.83 -41.80 16.10
CA PRO A 77 -21.83 -41.92 17.14
C PRO A 77 -21.23 -42.55 18.40
N SER A 78 -21.51 -41.94 19.54
CA SER A 78 -21.18 -42.42 20.88
C SER A 78 -21.73 -43.82 21.11
N PRO A 79 -20.96 -44.77 21.70
CA PRO A 79 -21.50 -46.05 22.11
C PRO A 79 -22.46 -45.89 23.31
N PRO A 80 -23.50 -46.74 23.45
CA PRO A 80 -24.42 -46.67 24.57
C PRO A 80 -23.77 -47.12 25.88
N SER A 81 -24.05 -46.39 26.96
CA SER A 81 -23.70 -46.73 28.34
C SER A 81 -24.19 -48.14 28.71
N ALA A 82 -23.28 -49.01 29.14
CA ALA A 82 -23.64 -50.26 29.79
C ALA A 82 -24.11 -49.99 31.24
N PRO A 83 -25.16 -50.66 31.73
CA PRO A 83 -25.64 -50.49 33.09
C PRO A 83 -24.73 -51.18 34.11
N ALA A 84 -24.57 -50.54 35.26
CA ALA A 84 -24.03 -51.12 36.47
C ALA A 84 -24.86 -52.33 36.92
N ALA A 85 -24.20 -53.44 37.26
CA ALA A 85 -24.78 -54.52 38.03
C ALA A 85 -23.71 -55.12 38.96
N SER A 86 -24.04 -55.12 40.25
CA SER A 86 -23.30 -55.62 41.40
C SER A 86 -22.90 -57.09 41.32
N SER A 87 -21.81 -57.45 42.00
CA SER A 87 -21.76 -58.45 43.08
C SER A 87 -20.47 -58.28 43.88
#